data_AF-A0A6A8QHV9-F1
#
_entry.id   AF-A0A6A8QHV9-F1
#
_cell.length_a   1.000
_cell.length_b   1.000
_cell.length_c   1.000
_cell.angle_alpha   90.00
_cell.angle_beta   90.00
_cell.angle_gamma   90.00
#
_symmetry.space_group_name_H-M   'P 1'
#
loop_
_entity.id
_entity.type
_entity.pdbx_description
1 polymer ?
#
loop_
_entity_poly.entity_id
_entity_poly.type
_entity_poly.pdbx_seq_one_letter_code
_entity_poly.pdbx_strand_id
1 'polypeptide(L)'
;MSKDIGLSVVAGLASALVLLSVSTGGGAGLLLAYLMPLPLVMIGFSRGLGLLLPGAIAALALVAAVSASAVPAFAVTALLPAVALVPLALRRQSGPGSLWSGSGDILAGLAATAAVAMVAGSLLFTGGEAGIEEQARAFVAQAFGQVAPQVAPEMQGSVIALWSALFPAMLGCAWLIMAVLNGVLAQWIVARAGQAMRPTPAYAGLDLPSWLALALVLAAVAGMTLGGSAGYLARNAAVVLILPQTLAGLAFVHKTLRGRPNGGLLLALFYVVFFVMFGWSLVAVAGLGLVRHWTRLRRRQVEGSQEEK
;
A
#
# COMPACT_ATOMS: atom_id res chain seq x y z
N MET A 1 26.79 -17.48 -5.72
CA MET A 1 27.06 -16.43 -4.74
C MET A 1 27.51 -15.11 -5.39
N SER A 2 28.70 -15.01 -6.00
CA SER A 2 29.17 -13.73 -6.58
C SER A 2 28.28 -13.21 -7.73
N LYS A 3 27.78 -14.10 -8.59
CA LYS A 3 26.83 -13.73 -9.66
C LYS A 3 25.51 -13.17 -9.11
N ASP A 4 25.06 -13.70 -7.98
CA ASP A 4 23.77 -13.34 -7.38
C ASP A 4 23.86 -11.98 -6.66
N ILE A 5 25.02 -11.68 -6.06
CA ILE A 5 25.36 -10.36 -5.53
C ILE A 5 25.43 -9.34 -6.67
N GLY A 6 26.03 -9.68 -7.81
CA GLY A 6 26.05 -8.82 -8.99
C GLY A 6 24.65 -8.45 -9.48
N LEU A 7 23.76 -9.44 -9.60
CA LEU A 7 22.35 -9.21 -9.96
C LEU A 7 21.62 -8.32 -8.95
N SER A 8 21.86 -8.54 -7.66
CA SER A 8 21.33 -7.70 -6.59
C SER A 8 21.77 -6.23 -6.74
N VAL A 9 23.06 -6.00 -6.98
CA VAL A 9 23.60 -4.65 -7.19
C VAL A 9 22.95 -4.00 -8.41
N VAL A 10 22.85 -4.72 -9.53
CA VAL A 10 22.19 -4.22 -10.76
C VAL A 10 20.73 -3.84 -10.48
N ALA A 11 19.98 -4.66 -9.75
CA ALA A 11 18.60 -4.34 -9.37
C ALA A 11 18.52 -3.08 -8.49
N GLY A 12 19.42 -2.94 -7.52
CA GLY A 12 19.54 -1.73 -6.71
C GLY A 12 19.81 -0.49 -7.54
N LEU A 13 20.83 -0.54 -8.41
CA LEU A 13 21.20 0.55 -9.30
C LEU A 13 20.05 0.91 -10.26
N ALA A 14 19.34 -0.08 -10.82
CA ALA A 14 18.17 0.17 -11.66
C ALA A 14 17.07 0.94 -10.91
N SER A 15 16.81 0.58 -9.64
CA SER A 15 15.84 1.29 -8.80
C SER A 15 16.26 2.74 -8.53
N ALA A 16 17.55 2.97 -8.26
CA ALA A 16 18.09 4.31 -8.07
C ALA A 16 18.03 5.15 -9.37
N LEU A 17 18.35 4.55 -10.52
CA LEU A 17 18.27 5.22 -11.82
C LEU A 17 16.83 5.62 -12.17
N VAL A 18 15.83 4.82 -11.79
CA VAL A 18 14.42 5.20 -11.96
C VAL A 18 14.10 6.50 -11.21
N LEU A 19 14.55 6.65 -9.96
CA LEU A 19 14.39 7.90 -9.22
C LEU A 19 15.11 9.06 -9.92
N LEU A 20 16.36 8.85 -10.33
CA LEU A 20 17.15 9.88 -11.01
C LEU A 20 16.57 10.24 -12.38
N SER A 21 15.80 9.37 -13.02
CA SER A 21 15.12 9.69 -14.28
C SER A 21 14.02 10.74 -14.08
N VAL A 22 13.42 10.83 -12.90
CA VAL A 22 12.35 11.80 -12.59
C VAL A 22 12.89 13.23 -12.65
N SER A 23 14.14 13.46 -12.27
CA SER A 23 14.73 14.80 -12.29
C SER A 23 14.97 15.35 -13.70
N THR A 24 14.89 14.50 -14.73
CA THR A 24 15.01 14.93 -16.14
C THR A 24 13.69 15.47 -16.73
N GLY A 25 12.58 15.44 -15.97
CA GLY A 25 11.35 16.18 -16.29
C GLY A 25 10.43 15.56 -17.35
N GLY A 26 10.73 14.37 -17.86
CA GLY A 26 9.86 13.67 -18.83
C GLY A 26 8.63 13.04 -18.18
N GLY A 27 7.45 13.12 -18.82
CA GLY A 27 6.21 12.51 -18.32
C GLY A 27 6.29 10.99 -18.10
N ALA A 28 7.14 10.29 -18.87
CA ALA A 28 7.45 8.88 -18.66
C ALA A 28 8.19 8.60 -17.33
N GLY A 29 9.00 9.56 -16.86
CA GLY A 29 9.71 9.46 -15.58
C GLY A 29 8.76 9.35 -14.40
N LEU A 30 7.62 10.05 -14.43
CA LEU A 30 6.59 9.95 -13.39
C LEU A 30 5.92 8.57 -13.35
N LEU A 31 5.64 7.97 -14.51
CA LEU A 31 5.10 6.61 -14.58
C LEU A 31 6.15 5.59 -14.10
N LEU A 32 7.41 5.76 -14.49
CA LEU A 32 8.50 4.91 -14.05
C LEU A 32 8.75 5.05 -12.54
N ALA A 33 8.56 6.22 -11.95
CA ALA A 33 8.71 6.44 -10.51
C ALA A 33 7.80 5.51 -9.68
N TYR A 34 6.61 5.16 -10.18
CA TYR A 34 5.72 4.19 -9.53
C TYR A 34 6.27 2.76 -9.57
N LEU A 35 7.20 2.44 -10.47
CA LEU A 35 7.88 1.14 -10.60
C LEU A 35 9.24 1.13 -9.92
N MET A 36 9.60 2.17 -9.18
CA MET A 36 10.89 2.29 -8.50
C MET A 36 11.21 1.13 -7.54
N PRO A 37 10.26 0.56 -6.76
CA PRO A 37 10.53 -0.63 -5.94
C PRO A 37 10.75 -1.91 -6.75
N LEU A 38 10.25 -1.97 -7.99
CA LEU A 38 10.10 -3.21 -8.75
C LEU A 38 11.39 -4.04 -8.82
N PRO A 39 12.56 -3.48 -9.18
CA PRO A 39 13.77 -4.29 -9.33
C PRO A 39 14.23 -4.89 -7.99
N LEU A 40 14.14 -4.13 -6.90
CA LEU A 40 14.46 -4.62 -5.55
C LEU A 40 13.49 -5.71 -5.06
N VAL A 41 12.20 -5.56 -5.34
CA VAL A 41 11.21 -6.59 -5.01
C VAL A 41 11.45 -7.86 -5.84
N MET A 42 11.81 -7.73 -7.13
CA MET A 42 12.13 -8.86 -8.00
C MET A 42 13.33 -9.67 -7.49
N ILE A 43 14.43 -9.02 -7.08
CA ILE A 43 15.57 -9.76 -6.51
C ILE A 43 15.18 -10.43 -5.19
N GLY A 44 14.38 -9.75 -4.36
CA GLY A 44 13.87 -10.30 -3.10
C GLY A 44 12.98 -11.54 -3.32
N PHE A 45 12.07 -11.52 -4.28
CA PHE A 45 11.18 -12.65 -4.56
C PHE A 45 11.86 -13.82 -5.28
N SER A 46 12.99 -13.58 -5.95
CA SER A 46 13.74 -14.61 -6.65
C SER A 46 14.81 -15.27 -5.79
N ARG A 47 15.45 -14.52 -4.88
CA ARG A 47 16.64 -14.98 -4.13
C ARG A 47 16.57 -14.76 -2.62
N GLY A 48 15.52 -14.10 -2.13
CA GLY A 48 15.26 -13.91 -0.72
C GLY A 48 15.91 -12.67 -0.14
N LEU A 49 15.72 -12.48 1.17
CA LEU A 49 16.14 -11.28 1.89
C LEU A 49 17.65 -11.06 1.91
N GLY A 50 18.44 -12.13 1.90
CA GLY A 50 19.91 -12.04 1.94
C GLY A 50 20.49 -11.25 0.76
N LEU A 51 19.83 -11.29 -0.41
CA LEU A 51 20.24 -10.55 -1.61
C LEU A 51 19.45 -9.26 -1.82
N LEU A 52 18.59 -8.86 -0.89
CA LEU A 52 18.00 -7.52 -0.95
C LEU A 52 19.01 -6.46 -0.46
N LEU A 53 19.80 -6.80 0.56
CA LEU A 53 20.69 -5.85 1.25
C LEU A 53 21.80 -5.28 0.36
N PRO A 54 22.58 -6.07 -0.41
CA PRO A 54 23.65 -5.50 -1.22
C PRO A 54 23.12 -4.53 -2.29
N GLY A 55 21.96 -4.85 -2.87
CA GLY A 55 21.27 -3.99 -3.84
C GLY A 55 20.75 -2.71 -3.21
N ALA A 56 20.11 -2.81 -2.05
CA ALA A 56 19.65 -1.66 -1.28
C ALA A 56 20.80 -0.70 -0.93
N ILE A 57 21.93 -1.23 -0.44
CA ILE A 57 23.11 -0.45 -0.07
C ILE A 57 23.69 0.25 -1.30
N ALA A 58 23.86 -0.47 -2.42
CA ALA A 58 24.37 0.11 -3.66
C ALA A 58 23.44 1.22 -4.20
N ALA A 59 22.13 1.01 -4.13
CA ALA A 59 21.14 2.00 -4.54
C ALA A 59 21.20 3.27 -3.67
N LEU A 60 21.24 3.11 -2.34
CA LEU A 60 21.37 4.22 -1.40
C LEU A 60 22.67 5.00 -1.61
N ALA A 61 23.79 4.29 -1.82
CA ALA A 61 25.08 4.93 -2.09
C ALA A 61 25.04 5.75 -3.39
N LEU A 62 24.44 5.23 -4.46
CA LEU A 62 24.28 5.97 -5.71
C LEU A 62 23.38 7.20 -5.54
N VAL A 63 22.23 7.07 -4.89
CA VAL A 63 21.33 8.20 -4.63
C VAL A 63 22.03 9.25 -3.78
N ALA A 64 22.75 8.85 -2.72
CA ALA A 64 23.49 9.77 -1.86
C ALA A 64 24.61 10.51 -2.60
N ALA A 65 25.31 9.83 -3.52
CA ALA A 65 26.37 10.43 -4.33
C ALA A 65 25.86 11.50 -5.30
N VAL A 66 24.61 11.37 -5.79
CA VAL A 66 24.00 12.34 -6.72
C VAL A 66 23.22 13.43 -5.97
N SER A 67 22.44 13.05 -4.97
CA SER A 67 21.59 13.94 -4.18
C SER A 67 21.32 13.35 -2.79
N ALA A 68 22.10 13.80 -1.80
CA ALA A 68 21.91 13.39 -0.40
C ALA A 68 20.50 13.71 0.13
N SER A 69 19.89 14.81 -0.33
CA SER A 69 18.51 15.19 0.05
C SER A 69 17.43 14.27 -0.55
N ALA A 70 17.74 13.51 -1.61
CA ALA A 70 16.81 12.54 -2.19
C ALA A 70 16.83 11.17 -1.49
N VAL A 71 17.80 10.91 -0.60
CA VAL A 71 17.94 9.64 0.12
C VAL A 71 16.70 9.28 0.94
N PRO A 72 16.09 10.20 1.73
CA PRO A 72 14.87 9.89 2.49
C PRO A 72 13.69 9.51 1.57
N ALA A 73 13.53 10.24 0.46
CA ALA A 73 12.49 9.94 -0.52
C ALA A 73 12.70 8.54 -1.10
N PHE A 74 13.91 8.21 -1.56
CA PHE A 74 14.24 6.87 -2.07
C PHE A 74 14.02 5.77 -1.03
N ALA A 75 14.44 6.00 0.23
CA ALA A 75 14.27 5.05 1.30
C ALA A 75 12.78 4.73 1.55
N VAL A 76 11.91 5.75 1.52
CA VAL A 76 10.47 5.58 1.72
C VAL A 76 9.78 5.00 0.48
N THR A 77 10.12 5.46 -0.73
CA THR A 77 9.37 5.11 -1.94
C THR A 77 9.88 3.88 -2.67
N ALA A 78 11.13 3.46 -2.47
CA ALA A 78 11.70 2.27 -3.11
C ALA A 78 12.06 1.18 -2.12
N LEU A 79 12.83 1.54 -1.08
CA LEU A 79 13.42 0.55 -0.18
C LEU A 79 12.39 0.00 0.81
N LEU A 80 11.59 0.87 1.44
CA LEU A 80 10.59 0.47 2.42
C LEU A 80 9.56 -0.51 1.83
N PRO A 81 8.99 -0.33 0.62
CA PRO A 81 8.14 -1.33 0.00
C PRO A 81 8.86 -2.67 -0.15
N ALA A 82 10.10 -2.69 -0.63
CA ALA A 82 10.84 -3.93 -0.84
C ALA A 82 11.14 -4.66 0.47
N VAL A 83 11.61 -3.94 1.50
CA VAL A 83 11.92 -4.49 2.82
C VAL A 83 10.67 -4.93 3.56
N ALA A 84 9.51 -4.30 3.32
CA ALA A 84 8.24 -4.75 3.89
C ALA A 84 7.65 -5.95 3.15
N LEU A 85 7.62 -5.91 1.80
CA LEU A 85 7.01 -6.92 0.95
C LEU A 85 7.72 -8.27 1.04
N VAL A 86 9.04 -8.29 0.92
CA VAL A 86 9.81 -9.52 0.75
C VAL A 86 9.70 -10.46 1.98
N PRO A 87 9.87 -9.99 3.23
CA PRO A 87 9.67 -10.84 4.40
C PRO A 87 8.22 -11.30 4.53
N LEU A 88 7.25 -10.40 4.33
CA LEU A 88 5.83 -10.74 4.42
C LEU A 88 5.44 -11.82 3.41
N ALA A 89 5.95 -11.72 2.18
CA ALA A 89 5.65 -12.67 1.12
C ALA A 89 6.38 -14.01 1.30
N LEU A 90 7.62 -14.02 1.79
CA LEU A 90 8.42 -15.24 1.94
C LEU A 90 8.26 -15.93 3.29
N ARG A 91 7.48 -15.35 4.21
CA ARG A 91 7.17 -15.98 5.50
C ARG A 91 6.35 -17.24 5.27
N ARG A 92 6.82 -18.35 5.85
CA ARG A 92 6.06 -19.61 5.94
C ARG A 92 5.16 -19.59 7.18
N GLN A 93 3.95 -20.09 7.05
CA GLN A 93 3.00 -20.26 8.14
C GLN A 93 3.20 -21.63 8.81
N SER A 94 2.98 -21.67 10.13
CA SER A 94 3.05 -22.89 10.92
C SER A 94 1.80 -23.74 10.69
N GLY A 95 1.99 -25.02 10.38
CA GLY A 95 0.92 -26.00 10.13
C GLY A 95 1.45 -27.21 9.34
N PRO A 96 0.71 -28.33 9.30
CA PRO A 96 1.10 -29.50 8.51
C PRO A 96 1.28 -29.10 7.04
N GLY A 97 2.51 -29.24 6.53
CA GLY A 97 2.88 -28.88 5.15
C GLY A 97 3.45 -27.46 4.94
N SER A 98 3.64 -26.65 5.99
CA SER A 98 4.29 -25.32 5.96
C SER A 98 3.89 -24.46 4.73
N LEU A 99 2.68 -23.89 4.78
CA LEU A 99 2.12 -23.11 3.67
C LEU A 99 2.72 -21.70 3.62
N TRP A 100 2.87 -21.14 2.42
CA TRP A 100 3.29 -19.74 2.23
C TRP A 100 2.24 -18.76 2.77
N SER A 101 2.67 -17.57 3.17
CA SER A 101 1.76 -16.53 3.62
C SER A 101 0.68 -16.19 2.59
N GLY A 102 -0.57 -16.10 3.04
CA GLY A 102 -1.73 -15.77 2.21
C GLY A 102 -1.68 -14.34 1.66
N SER A 103 -2.38 -14.10 0.56
CA SER A 103 -2.46 -12.77 -0.07
C SER A 103 -3.05 -11.71 0.87
N GLY A 104 -4.00 -12.10 1.73
CA GLY A 104 -4.58 -11.20 2.72
C GLY A 104 -3.64 -10.85 3.87
N ASP A 105 -2.79 -11.79 4.34
CA ASP A 105 -1.80 -11.52 5.37
C ASP A 105 -0.72 -10.54 4.88
N ILE A 106 -0.28 -10.70 3.63
CA ILE A 106 0.66 -9.79 2.98
C ILE A 106 0.04 -8.40 2.86
N LEU A 107 -1.19 -8.31 2.35
CA LEU A 107 -1.88 -7.03 2.19
C LEU A 107 -2.11 -6.33 3.55
N ALA A 108 -2.48 -7.09 4.58
CA ALA A 108 -2.66 -6.57 5.93
C ALA A 108 -1.34 -6.05 6.51
N GLY A 109 -0.26 -6.83 6.39
CA GLY A 109 1.08 -6.42 6.82
C GLY A 109 1.54 -5.13 6.12
N LEU A 110 1.34 -5.02 4.81
CA LEU A 110 1.66 -3.81 4.06
C LEU A 110 0.82 -2.62 4.48
N ALA A 111 -0.47 -2.82 4.76
CA ALA A 111 -1.34 -1.75 5.23
C ALA A 111 -0.92 -1.25 6.62
N ALA A 112 -0.49 -2.14 7.50
CA ALA A 112 0.12 -1.74 8.77
C ALA A 112 1.43 -0.97 8.54
N THR A 113 2.31 -1.42 7.64
CA THR A 113 3.52 -0.67 7.29
C THR A 113 3.19 0.73 6.74
N ALA A 114 2.20 0.84 5.86
CA ALA A 114 1.75 2.11 5.30
C ALA A 114 1.23 3.06 6.40
N ALA A 115 0.39 2.56 7.30
CA ALA A 115 -0.14 3.34 8.41
C ALA A 115 0.97 3.78 9.39
N VAL A 116 1.91 2.89 9.72
CA VAL A 116 3.05 3.22 10.59
C VAL A 116 3.98 4.23 9.92
N ALA A 117 4.31 4.04 8.65
CA ALA A 117 5.15 4.96 7.89
C ALA A 117 4.50 6.34 7.74
N MET A 118 3.18 6.38 7.52
CA MET A 118 2.40 7.61 7.50
C MET A 118 2.49 8.33 8.85
N VAL A 119 2.21 7.65 9.97
CA VAL A 119 2.29 8.24 11.31
C VAL A 119 3.71 8.72 11.61
N ALA A 120 4.72 7.89 11.37
CA ALA A 120 6.12 8.25 11.60
C ALA A 120 6.53 9.45 10.74
N GLY A 121 6.17 9.47 9.46
CA GLY A 121 6.44 10.59 8.55
C GLY A 121 5.78 11.88 9.02
N SER A 122 4.52 11.83 9.47
CA SER A 122 3.83 13.00 10.02
C SER A 122 4.47 13.51 11.31
N LEU A 123 4.96 12.61 12.18
CA LEU A 123 5.67 13.00 13.40
C LEU A 123 7.06 13.58 13.13
N LEU A 124 7.75 13.11 12.08
CA LEU A 124 9.04 13.69 11.68
C LEU A 124 8.89 15.07 11.02
N PHE A 125 7.72 15.35 10.48
CA PHE A 125 7.41 16.64 9.87
C PHE A 125 7.13 17.74 10.90
N THR A 126 6.91 17.41 12.18
CA THR A 126 6.62 18.41 13.22
C THR A 126 7.86 19.22 13.59
N GLY A 127 8.06 20.35 12.91
CA GLY A 127 9.19 21.25 13.14
C GLY A 127 8.87 22.51 13.95
N GLY A 128 7.64 22.70 14.45
CA GLY A 128 7.24 23.92 15.16
C GLY A 128 6.06 23.74 16.13
N GLU A 129 5.63 24.82 16.76
CA GLU A 129 4.56 24.85 17.78
C GLU A 129 3.16 24.48 17.23
N ALA A 130 2.97 24.52 15.91
CA ALA A 130 1.71 24.21 15.26
C ALA A 130 1.43 22.69 15.22
N GLY A 131 0.16 22.30 15.39
CA GLY A 131 -0.27 20.91 15.25
C GLY A 131 -0.06 20.34 13.83
N ILE A 132 -0.01 19.01 13.71
CA ILE A 132 0.26 18.31 12.44
C ILE A 132 -0.74 18.71 11.34
N GLU A 133 -2.01 18.86 11.71
CA GLU A 133 -3.09 19.22 10.78
C GLU A 133 -2.90 20.62 10.18
N GLU A 134 -2.43 21.59 10.98
CA GLU A 134 -2.20 22.96 10.50
C GLU A 134 -1.00 23.02 9.55
N GLN A 135 0.05 22.24 9.84
CA GLN A 135 1.19 22.12 8.93
C GLN A 135 0.79 21.46 7.61
N ALA A 136 -0.03 20.40 7.66
CA ALA A 136 -0.59 19.77 6.46
C ALA A 136 -1.45 20.76 5.67
N ARG A 137 -2.26 21.59 6.34
CA ARG A 137 -3.07 22.64 5.72
C ARG A 137 -2.20 23.69 5.03
N ALA A 138 -1.18 24.21 5.70
CA ALA A 138 -0.25 25.18 5.13
C ALA A 138 0.46 24.61 3.89
N PHE A 139 0.94 23.37 3.96
CA PHE A 139 1.58 22.69 2.84
C PHE A 139 0.63 22.51 1.65
N VAL A 140 -0.59 22.01 1.89
CA VAL A 140 -1.61 21.82 0.86
C VAL A 140 -2.01 23.16 0.23
N ALA A 141 -2.20 24.21 1.03
CA ALA A 141 -2.55 25.54 0.52
C ALA A 141 -1.44 26.11 -0.37
N GLN A 142 -0.18 25.98 0.05
CA GLN A 142 0.98 26.40 -0.74
C GLN A 142 1.07 25.62 -2.06
N ALA A 143 0.95 24.29 -2.02
CA ALA A 143 1.00 23.45 -3.22
C ALA A 143 -0.17 23.75 -4.17
N PHE A 144 -1.37 23.95 -3.64
CA PHE A 144 -2.55 24.29 -4.43
C PHE A 144 -2.39 25.65 -5.14
N GLY A 145 -1.85 26.65 -4.45
CA GLY A 145 -1.58 27.97 -5.03
C GLY A 145 -0.58 27.95 -6.20
N GLN A 146 0.33 26.98 -6.22
CA GLN A 146 1.27 26.79 -7.33
C GLN A 146 0.63 26.08 -8.53
N VAL A 147 -0.22 25.09 -8.27
CA VAL A 147 -0.76 24.19 -9.31
C VAL A 147 -2.04 24.71 -9.93
N ALA A 148 -2.86 25.44 -9.17
CA ALA A 148 -4.18 25.88 -9.60
C ALA A 148 -4.44 27.37 -9.27
N PRO A 149 -3.56 28.29 -9.72
CA PRO A 149 -3.65 29.71 -9.35
C PRO A 149 -4.93 30.40 -9.85
N GLN A 150 -5.65 29.80 -10.80
CA GLN A 150 -6.83 30.40 -11.46
C GLN A 150 -8.18 29.92 -10.89
N VAL A 151 -8.20 29.06 -9.87
CA VAL A 151 -9.46 28.55 -9.28
C VAL A 151 -10.13 29.62 -8.41
N ALA A 152 -11.46 29.74 -8.48
CA ALA A 152 -12.23 30.69 -7.69
C ALA A 152 -12.02 30.50 -6.16
N PRO A 153 -11.84 31.57 -5.36
CA PRO A 153 -11.48 31.49 -3.94
C PRO A 153 -12.41 30.60 -3.11
N GLU A 154 -13.71 30.57 -3.43
CA GLU A 154 -14.71 29.77 -2.71
C GLU A 154 -14.49 28.25 -2.91
N MET A 155 -14.07 27.83 -4.10
CA MET A 155 -13.72 26.42 -4.36
C MET A 155 -12.38 26.05 -3.75
N GLN A 156 -11.43 26.98 -3.68
CA GLN A 156 -10.12 26.73 -3.07
C GLN A 156 -10.24 26.32 -1.61
N GLY A 157 -11.04 27.03 -0.82
CA GLY A 157 -11.21 26.76 0.62
C GLY A 157 -11.72 25.35 0.91
N SER A 158 -12.73 24.89 0.16
CA SER A 158 -13.32 23.56 0.32
C SER A 158 -12.34 22.44 -0.08
N VAL A 159 -11.60 22.64 -1.17
CA VAL A 159 -10.61 21.67 -1.64
C VAL A 159 -9.44 21.56 -0.66
N ILE A 160 -8.90 22.71 -0.22
CA ILE A 160 -7.80 22.74 0.76
C ILE A 160 -8.23 22.06 2.05
N ALA A 161 -9.44 22.35 2.56
CA ALA A 161 -9.95 21.72 3.78
C ALA A 161 -10.06 20.19 3.65
N LEU A 162 -10.60 19.69 2.53
CA LEU A 162 -10.72 18.25 2.30
C LEU A 162 -9.35 17.58 2.15
N TRP A 163 -8.46 18.18 1.37
CA TRP A 163 -7.14 17.62 1.07
C TRP A 163 -6.26 17.65 2.31
N SER A 164 -6.24 18.76 3.07
CA SER A 164 -5.51 18.84 4.33
C SER A 164 -6.04 17.86 5.37
N ALA A 165 -7.36 17.65 5.45
CA ALA A 165 -7.96 16.71 6.40
C ALA A 165 -7.55 15.24 6.15
N LEU A 166 -7.18 14.90 4.91
CA LEU A 166 -6.85 13.54 4.46
C LEU A 166 -5.41 13.40 3.95
N PHE A 167 -4.59 14.44 4.07
CA PHE A 167 -3.28 14.50 3.42
C PHE A 167 -2.35 13.34 3.80
N PRO A 168 -2.16 13.00 5.08
CA PRO A 168 -1.38 11.82 5.46
C PRO A 168 -1.96 10.52 4.89
N ALA A 169 -3.28 10.34 4.95
CA ALA A 169 -3.92 9.15 4.40
C ALA A 169 -3.75 9.04 2.89
N MET A 170 -3.77 10.16 2.15
CA MET A 170 -3.49 10.16 0.71
C MET A 170 -2.09 9.62 0.41
N LEU A 171 -1.08 10.08 1.16
CA LEU A 171 0.29 9.58 1.01
C LEU A 171 0.39 8.10 1.39
N GLY A 172 -0.22 7.68 2.51
CA GLY A 172 -0.23 6.29 2.96
C GLY A 172 -0.94 5.35 1.97
N CYS A 173 -2.09 5.76 1.45
CA CYS A 173 -2.83 5.01 0.43
C CYS A 173 -2.07 4.94 -0.89
N ALA A 174 -1.50 6.05 -1.37
CA ALA A 174 -0.70 6.06 -2.59
C ALA A 174 0.51 5.13 -2.47
N TRP A 175 1.19 5.17 -1.31
CA TRP A 175 2.29 4.26 -0.99
C TRP A 175 1.85 2.80 -0.97
N LEU A 176 0.72 2.49 -0.31
CA LEU A 176 0.20 1.12 -0.23
C LEU A 176 -0.18 0.58 -1.62
N ILE A 177 -0.86 1.37 -2.44
CA ILE A 177 -1.22 1.01 -3.82
C ILE A 177 0.05 0.71 -4.62
N MET A 178 1.03 1.62 -4.56
CA MET A 178 2.30 1.46 -5.24
C MET A 178 3.02 0.17 -4.80
N ALA A 179 3.11 -0.11 -3.49
CA ALA A 179 3.71 -1.33 -2.97
C ALA A 179 2.97 -2.60 -3.46
N VAL A 180 1.64 -2.61 -3.43
CA VAL A 180 0.82 -3.73 -3.91
C VAL A 180 1.05 -3.98 -5.40
N LEU A 181 1.03 -2.93 -6.23
CA LEU A 181 1.25 -3.04 -7.67
C LEU A 181 2.64 -3.62 -7.98
N ASN A 182 3.68 -3.12 -7.32
CA ASN A 182 5.05 -3.62 -7.50
C ASN A 182 5.20 -5.07 -7.02
N GLY A 183 4.55 -5.44 -5.91
CA GLY A 183 4.55 -6.82 -5.43
C GLY A 183 3.88 -7.79 -6.43
N VAL A 184 2.70 -7.45 -6.92
CA VAL A 184 1.98 -8.27 -7.92
C VAL A 184 2.79 -8.38 -9.21
N LEU A 185 3.33 -7.27 -9.71
CA LEU A 185 4.11 -7.25 -10.94
C LEU A 185 5.42 -8.02 -10.79
N ALA A 186 6.17 -7.82 -9.70
CA ALA A 186 7.40 -8.56 -9.43
C ALA A 186 7.15 -10.07 -9.36
N GLN A 187 6.10 -10.49 -8.64
CA GLN A 187 5.74 -11.90 -8.55
C GLN A 187 5.39 -12.47 -9.93
N TRP A 188 4.63 -11.74 -10.75
CA TRP A 188 4.28 -12.16 -12.11
C TRP A 188 5.52 -12.34 -12.99
N ILE A 189 6.43 -11.35 -13.02
CA ILE A 189 7.65 -11.41 -13.84
C ILE A 189 8.54 -12.58 -13.39
N VAL A 190 8.82 -12.67 -12.09
CA VAL A 190 9.74 -13.66 -11.54
C VAL A 190 9.17 -15.09 -11.63
N ALA A 191 7.85 -15.25 -11.47
CA ALA A 191 7.19 -16.55 -11.67
C ALA A 191 7.25 -16.98 -13.14
N ARG A 192 7.02 -16.06 -14.08
CA ARG A 192 7.12 -16.34 -15.52
C ARG A 192 8.56 -16.69 -15.94
N ALA A 193 9.55 -16.12 -15.27
CA ALA A 193 10.95 -16.46 -15.46
C ALA A 193 11.37 -17.79 -14.80
N GLY A 194 10.48 -18.47 -14.08
CA GLY A 194 10.79 -19.71 -13.35
C GLY A 194 11.74 -19.52 -12.17
N GLN A 195 11.88 -18.28 -11.67
CA GLN A 195 12.82 -17.92 -10.61
C GLN A 195 12.12 -17.62 -9.27
N ALA A 196 10.79 -17.75 -9.19
CA ALA A 196 10.05 -17.36 -7.99
C ALA A 196 10.27 -18.35 -6.85
N MET A 197 10.64 -17.82 -5.67
CA MET A 197 10.81 -18.65 -4.47
C MET A 197 9.49 -19.18 -3.92
N ARG A 198 8.39 -18.50 -4.22
CA ARG A 198 7.03 -18.90 -3.82
C ARG A 198 6.12 -19.04 -5.05
N PRO A 199 5.11 -19.92 -4.99
CA PRO A 199 4.01 -19.90 -5.93
C PRO A 199 3.26 -18.57 -5.89
N THR A 200 2.71 -18.17 -7.05
CA THR A 200 1.88 -16.97 -7.17
C THR A 200 0.65 -17.09 -6.27
N PRO A 201 0.39 -16.12 -5.38
CA PRO A 201 -0.77 -16.15 -4.50
C PRO A 201 -2.10 -16.15 -5.26
N ALA A 202 -3.12 -16.80 -4.69
CA ALA A 202 -4.49 -16.65 -5.16
C ALA A 202 -5.06 -15.29 -4.72
N TYR A 203 -5.20 -14.34 -5.65
CA TYR A 203 -5.74 -13.00 -5.37
C TYR A 203 -7.28 -12.97 -5.30
N ALA A 204 -7.97 -13.88 -5.98
CA ALA A 204 -9.45 -13.95 -6.00
C ALA A 204 -10.05 -14.49 -4.68
N GLY A 205 -9.23 -15.04 -3.78
CA GLY A 205 -9.60 -15.55 -2.47
C GLY A 205 -9.03 -14.72 -1.34
N LEU A 206 -8.98 -13.39 -1.51
CA LEU A 206 -8.35 -12.50 -0.54
C LEU A 206 -9.11 -12.55 0.80
N ASP A 207 -8.47 -13.18 1.79
CA ASP A 207 -8.97 -13.37 3.15
C ASP A 207 -8.08 -12.60 4.13
N LEU A 208 -8.59 -11.49 4.67
CA LEU A 208 -7.86 -10.63 5.59
C LEU A 208 -7.83 -11.22 7.01
N PRO A 209 -6.71 -11.04 7.76
CA PRO A 209 -6.60 -11.47 9.14
C PRO A 209 -7.44 -10.61 10.10
N SER A 210 -7.89 -11.20 11.21
CA SER A 210 -8.83 -10.59 12.17
C SER A 210 -8.35 -9.30 12.80
N TRP A 211 -7.05 -9.24 13.10
CA TRP A 211 -6.44 -8.07 13.72
C TRP A 211 -6.59 -6.81 12.85
N LEU A 212 -6.72 -6.93 11.53
CA LEU A 212 -6.82 -5.77 10.64
C LEU A 212 -8.17 -5.05 10.79
N ALA A 213 -9.25 -5.81 10.95
CA ALA A 213 -10.56 -5.23 11.24
C ALA A 213 -10.59 -4.57 12.62
N LEU A 214 -9.96 -5.20 13.62
CA LEU A 214 -9.80 -4.61 14.96
C LEU A 214 -9.00 -3.31 14.89
N ALA A 215 -7.87 -3.29 14.19
CA ALA A 215 -7.04 -2.10 14.02
C ALA A 215 -7.80 -0.95 13.37
N LEU A 216 -8.61 -1.26 12.34
CA LEU A 216 -9.49 -0.27 11.70
C LEU A 216 -10.50 0.32 12.69
N VAL A 217 -11.20 -0.53 13.45
CA VAL A 217 -12.18 -0.07 14.44
C VAL A 217 -11.52 0.79 15.51
N LEU A 218 -10.37 0.36 16.04
CA LEU A 218 -9.63 1.13 17.05
C LEU A 218 -9.16 2.48 16.50
N ALA A 219 -8.63 2.52 15.28
CA ALA A 219 -8.22 3.78 14.63
C ALA A 219 -9.41 4.71 14.39
N ALA A 220 -10.55 4.18 13.96
CA ALA A 220 -11.78 4.96 13.75
C ALA A 220 -12.30 5.54 15.07
N VAL A 221 -12.41 4.72 16.12
CA VAL A 221 -12.85 5.17 17.45
C VAL A 221 -11.89 6.21 18.00
N ALA A 222 -10.57 5.97 17.95
CA ALA A 222 -9.57 6.94 18.39
C ALA A 222 -9.64 8.25 17.60
N GLY A 223 -9.89 8.19 16.30
CA GLY A 223 -10.05 9.39 15.46
C GLY A 223 -11.30 10.20 15.77
N MET A 224 -12.32 9.59 16.39
CA MET A 224 -13.56 10.27 16.81
C MET A 224 -13.50 10.76 18.25
N THR A 225 -12.69 10.15 19.12
CA THR A 225 -12.64 10.45 20.55
C THR A 225 -11.45 11.29 20.97
N LEU A 226 -10.30 11.17 20.28
CA LEU A 226 -9.11 11.95 20.57
C LEU A 226 -9.16 13.31 19.86
N GLY A 227 -8.66 14.34 20.55
CA GLY A 227 -8.49 15.68 19.98
C GLY A 227 -7.10 15.89 19.35
N GLY A 228 -6.97 17.00 18.62
CA GLY A 228 -5.70 17.48 18.08
C GLY A 228 -4.99 16.48 17.14
N SER A 229 -3.66 16.51 17.15
CA SER A 229 -2.82 15.70 16.26
C SER A 229 -3.05 14.18 16.42
N ALA A 230 -3.37 13.71 17.62
CA ALA A 230 -3.63 12.29 17.86
C ALA A 230 -4.92 11.82 17.18
N GLY A 231 -6.01 12.57 17.31
CA GLY A 231 -7.27 12.31 16.60
C GLY A 231 -7.11 12.41 15.09
N TYR A 232 -6.39 13.43 14.62
CA TYR A 232 -6.09 13.63 13.20
C TYR A 232 -5.33 12.44 12.58
N LEU A 233 -4.27 11.95 13.24
CA LEU A 233 -3.51 10.79 12.78
C LEU A 233 -4.32 9.49 12.85
N ALA A 234 -5.11 9.29 13.91
CA ALA A 234 -5.96 8.11 14.05
C ALA A 234 -7.03 8.04 12.95
N ARG A 235 -7.67 9.17 12.63
CA ARG A 235 -8.62 9.27 11.51
C ARG A 235 -7.95 8.94 10.17
N ASN A 236 -6.76 9.48 9.91
CA ASN A 236 -6.02 9.18 8.68
C ASN A 236 -5.58 7.71 8.62
N ALA A 237 -5.19 7.11 9.75
CA ALA A 237 -4.84 5.69 9.81
C ALA A 237 -6.06 4.80 9.51
N ALA A 238 -7.26 5.17 9.98
CA ALA A 238 -8.49 4.47 9.65
C ALA A 238 -8.75 4.47 8.13
N VAL A 239 -8.51 5.59 7.45
CA VAL A 239 -8.65 5.69 5.98
C VAL A 239 -7.68 4.76 5.26
N VAL A 240 -6.41 4.68 5.69
CA VAL A 240 -5.42 3.75 5.12
C VAL A 240 -5.85 2.29 5.34
N LEU A 241 -6.35 1.95 6.53
CA LEU A 241 -6.77 0.60 6.89
C LEU A 241 -8.10 0.17 6.24
N ILE A 242 -8.91 1.12 5.75
CA ILE A 242 -10.09 0.84 4.92
C ILE A 242 -9.68 0.26 3.56
N LEU A 243 -8.56 0.71 2.98
CA LEU A 243 -8.18 0.34 1.61
C LEU A 243 -8.07 -1.19 1.40
N PRO A 244 -7.41 -1.98 2.27
CA PRO A 244 -7.46 -3.44 2.20
C PRO A 244 -8.87 -4.03 2.23
N GLN A 245 -9.77 -3.47 3.05
CA GLN A 245 -11.17 -3.93 3.15
C GLN A 245 -11.90 -3.68 1.84
N THR A 246 -11.67 -2.53 1.20
CA THR A 246 -12.18 -2.22 -0.14
C THR A 246 -11.68 -3.22 -1.17
N LEU A 247 -10.38 -3.55 -1.16
CA LEU A 247 -9.81 -4.55 -2.08
C LEU A 247 -10.42 -5.95 -1.87
N ALA A 248 -10.66 -6.35 -0.61
CA ALA A 248 -11.34 -7.60 -0.29
C ALA A 248 -12.81 -7.61 -0.78
N GLY A 249 -13.52 -6.50 -0.61
CA GLY A 249 -14.87 -6.29 -1.14
C GLY A 249 -14.90 -6.38 -2.67
N LEU A 250 -13.97 -5.71 -3.36
CA LEU A 250 -13.83 -5.78 -4.82
C LEU A 250 -13.54 -7.19 -5.30
N ALA A 251 -12.62 -7.90 -4.65
CA ALA A 251 -12.29 -9.29 -4.99
C ALA A 251 -13.51 -10.21 -4.86
N PHE A 252 -14.34 -9.98 -3.83
CA PHE A 252 -15.59 -10.71 -3.64
C PHE A 252 -16.60 -10.45 -4.75
N VAL A 253 -16.88 -9.17 -5.04
CA VAL A 253 -17.84 -8.79 -6.09
C VAL A 253 -17.37 -9.31 -7.44
N HIS A 254 -16.09 -9.14 -7.76
CA HIS A 254 -15.49 -9.64 -8.98
C HIS A 254 -15.70 -11.15 -9.14
N LYS A 255 -15.37 -11.94 -8.10
CA LYS A 255 -15.54 -13.40 -8.13
C LYS A 255 -17.01 -13.79 -8.27
N THR A 256 -17.91 -13.09 -7.58
CA THR A 256 -19.35 -13.38 -7.58
C THR A 256 -19.98 -13.10 -8.94
N LEU A 257 -19.67 -11.94 -9.53
CA LEU A 257 -20.23 -11.56 -10.83
C LEU A 257 -19.65 -12.40 -11.96
N ARG A 258 -18.34 -12.72 -11.92
CA ARG A 258 -17.68 -13.52 -12.96
C ARG A 258 -18.21 -14.95 -13.06
N GLY A 259 -18.78 -15.50 -11.97
CA GLY A 259 -19.42 -16.81 -11.96
C GLY A 259 -20.84 -16.86 -12.55
N ARG A 260 -21.38 -15.72 -13.02
CA ARG A 260 -22.74 -15.65 -13.61
C ARG A 260 -22.70 -15.78 -15.14
N PRO A 261 -23.81 -16.22 -15.78
CA PRO A 261 -23.87 -16.42 -17.24
C PRO A 261 -23.50 -15.18 -18.06
N ASN A 262 -23.78 -13.96 -17.56
CA ASN A 262 -23.39 -12.68 -18.18
C ASN A 262 -22.28 -11.96 -17.40
N GLY A 263 -21.36 -12.71 -16.80
CA GLY A 263 -20.40 -12.18 -15.84
C GLY A 263 -19.55 -11.03 -16.36
N GLY A 264 -19.14 -11.05 -17.64
CA GLY A 264 -18.37 -9.97 -18.26
C GLY A 264 -19.14 -8.64 -18.30
N LEU A 265 -20.39 -8.65 -18.76
CA LEU A 265 -21.25 -7.47 -18.84
C LEU A 265 -21.57 -6.91 -17.43
N LEU A 266 -21.93 -7.80 -16.49
CA LEU A 266 -22.22 -7.41 -15.11
C LEU A 266 -21.00 -6.75 -14.44
N LEU A 267 -19.81 -7.27 -14.73
CA LEU A 267 -18.57 -6.73 -14.20
C LEU A 267 -18.23 -5.37 -14.81
N ALA A 268 -18.41 -5.20 -16.12
CA ALA A 268 -18.26 -3.91 -16.79
C ALA A 268 -19.19 -2.87 -16.17
N LEU A 269 -20.48 -3.19 -16.02
CA LEU A 269 -21.47 -2.31 -15.39
C LEU A 269 -21.08 -1.97 -13.94
N PHE A 270 -20.69 -2.98 -13.15
CA PHE A 270 -20.25 -2.76 -11.77
C PHE A 270 -19.09 -1.79 -11.68
N TYR A 271 -18.03 -1.97 -12.49
CA TYR A 271 -16.89 -1.06 -12.45
C TYR A 271 -17.23 0.35 -12.96
N VAL A 272 -18.07 0.48 -13.98
CA VAL A 272 -18.56 1.78 -14.44
C VAL A 272 -19.29 2.50 -13.29
N VAL A 273 -20.24 1.84 -12.63
CA VAL A 273 -20.95 2.42 -11.47
C VAL A 273 -19.99 2.71 -10.31
N PHE A 274 -19.05 1.81 -10.04
CA PHE A 274 -18.05 1.98 -8.99
C PHE A 274 -17.23 3.26 -9.21
N PHE A 275 -16.74 3.50 -10.43
CA PHE A 275 -15.95 4.69 -10.75
C PHE A 275 -16.80 5.97 -10.82
N VAL A 276 -18.01 5.92 -11.38
CA VAL A 276 -18.92 7.07 -11.45
C VAL A 276 -19.36 7.52 -10.05
N MET A 277 -19.60 6.58 -9.14
CA MET A 277 -20.07 6.84 -7.77
C MET A 277 -18.95 6.67 -6.72
N PHE A 278 -17.69 6.90 -7.10
CA PHE A 278 -16.48 6.50 -6.36
C PHE A 278 -16.55 6.64 -4.83
N GLY A 279 -16.97 7.79 -4.31
CA GLY A 279 -17.07 8.01 -2.86
C GLY A 279 -18.01 7.03 -2.15
N TRP A 280 -19.28 6.97 -2.57
CA TRP A 280 -20.29 6.10 -1.97
C TRP A 280 -20.01 4.61 -2.26
N SER A 281 -19.56 4.31 -3.47
CA SER A 281 -19.17 2.97 -3.88
C SER A 281 -18.01 2.43 -3.04
N LEU A 282 -17.02 3.26 -2.73
CA LEU A 282 -15.88 2.87 -1.90
C LEU A 282 -16.33 2.50 -0.49
N VAL A 283 -17.22 3.28 0.12
CA VAL A 283 -17.81 2.98 1.44
C VAL A 283 -18.61 1.68 1.40
N ALA A 284 -19.48 1.50 0.40
CA ALA A 284 -20.30 0.29 0.27
C ALA A 284 -19.44 -0.97 0.10
N VAL A 285 -18.41 -0.91 -0.75
CA VAL A 285 -17.53 -2.05 -1.02
C VAL A 285 -16.61 -2.34 0.17
N ALA A 286 -16.11 -1.31 0.86
CA ALA A 286 -15.37 -1.48 2.11
C ALA A 286 -16.24 -2.17 3.19
N GLY A 287 -17.48 -1.72 3.34
CA GLY A 287 -18.46 -2.32 4.26
C GLY A 287 -18.73 -3.79 3.94
N LEU A 288 -18.86 -4.14 2.66
CA LEU A 288 -19.00 -5.53 2.22
C LEU A 288 -17.78 -6.39 2.58
N GLY A 289 -16.57 -5.84 2.41
CA GLY A 289 -15.33 -6.47 2.85
C GLY A 289 -15.34 -6.78 4.34
N LEU A 290 -15.73 -5.79 5.17
CA LEU A 290 -15.80 -5.90 6.62
C LEU A 290 -16.86 -6.90 7.11
N VAL A 291 -18.06 -6.87 6.54
CA VAL A 291 -19.14 -7.82 6.89
C VAL A 291 -18.72 -9.25 6.55
N ARG A 292 -18.11 -9.46 5.39
CA ARG A 292 -17.64 -10.80 4.99
C ARG A 292 -16.53 -11.30 5.91
N HIS A 293 -15.63 -10.41 6.31
CA HIS A 293 -14.60 -10.71 7.29
C HIS A 293 -15.23 -11.22 8.62
N TRP A 294 -16.25 -10.53 9.13
CA TRP A 294 -16.96 -10.93 10.35
C TRP A 294 -17.70 -12.28 10.23
N THR A 295 -18.45 -12.48 9.15
CA THR A 295 -19.20 -13.75 8.94
C THR A 295 -18.28 -14.97 8.85
N ARG A 296 -17.05 -14.80 8.36
CA ARG A 296 -16.05 -15.88 8.28
C ARG A 296 -15.43 -16.23 9.63
N LEU A 297 -15.14 -15.22 10.46
CA LEU A 297 -14.68 -15.46 11.83
C LEU A 297 -15.69 -16.30 12.61
N ARG A 298 -16.98 -15.96 12.47
CA ARG A 298 -18.07 -16.72 13.11
C ARG A 298 -18.12 -18.18 12.64
N ARG A 299 -17.95 -18.45 11.34
CA ARG A 299 -17.91 -19.82 10.80
C ARG A 299 -16.75 -20.64 11.35
N ARG A 300 -15.53 -20.07 11.38
CA ARG A 300 -14.34 -20.74 11.92
C ARG A 300 -14.46 -21.08 13.41
N GLN A 301 -15.10 -20.22 14.19
CA GLN A 301 -15.38 -20.49 15.61
C GLN A 301 -16.35 -21.66 15.80
N VAL A 302 -17.37 -21.76 14.95
CA VAL A 302 -18.33 -22.87 14.99
C VAL A 302 -17.66 -24.18 14.57
N GLU A 303 -16.86 -24.17 13.51
CA GLU A 303 -16.12 -25.36 13.03
C GLU A 303 -15.08 -25.84 14.05
N GLY A 304 -14.29 -24.94 14.63
CA GLY A 304 -13.32 -25.29 15.67
C GLY A 304 -13.96 -25.84 16.95
N SER A 305 -15.18 -25.39 17.30
CA SER A 305 -15.93 -25.92 18.45
C SER A 305 -16.49 -27.34 18.24
N GLN A 306 -16.53 -27.83 16.99
CA GLN A 306 -16.97 -29.19 16.65
C GLN A 306 -15.82 -30.20 16.57
N GLU A 307 -14.59 -29.77 16.34
CA GLU A 307 -13.40 -30.63 16.37
C GLU A 307 -12.89 -30.90 17.80
N GLU A 308 -13.28 -30.08 18.79
CA GLU A 308 -12.95 -30.25 20.21
C GLU A 308 -13.97 -31.12 20.99
N LYS A 309 -15.03 -31.62 20.35
CA LYS A 309 -16.01 -32.55 20.92
C LYS A 309 -15.85 -33.95 20.37
#